data_AF-Q14PY5-F1
#
_entry.id   AF-Q14PY5-F1
#
_cell.length_a   1.000
_cell.length_b   1.000
_cell.length_c   1.000
_cell.angle_alpha   90.00
_cell.angle_beta   90.00
_cell.angle_gamma   90.00
#
_symmetry.space_group_name_H-M   'P 1'
#
loop_
_entity.id
_entity.type
_entity.pdbx_description
1 polymer ?
#
loop_
_entity_poly.entity_id
_entity_poly.type
_entity_poly.pdbx_seq_one_letter_code
_entity_poly.pdbx_strand_id
1 'polypeptide(L)'
;MKKWLSIIGAIGLTTISTRTLISCNKENNNENGEGDNKPQQPPKDSNWKLITDYNWLKDNFDNKYYFVIWKQSYSKEWEIMKFKHNIRYDMKIESYIKNNSFKGLYRWDGDGEPQTPTIEKNTGEITDWKE
;
A
#
# COMPACT_ATOMS: atom_id res chain seq x y z
N MET A 1 24.99 26.60 55.69
CA MET A 1 25.07 25.35 56.48
C MET A 1 24.01 24.40 55.92
N LYS A 2 24.36 23.40 55.09
CA LYS A 2 24.50 21.95 55.45
C LYS A 2 23.27 21.47 56.24
N LYS A 3 22.36 20.60 55.77
CA LYS A 3 22.40 19.20 55.24
C LYS A 3 20.91 18.81 54.98
N TRP A 4 20.43 17.72 54.37
CA TRP A 4 20.97 16.47 53.83
C TRP A 4 19.91 15.86 52.89
N LEU A 5 20.34 14.90 52.07
CA LEU A 5 19.59 14.23 51.02
C LEU A 5 18.40 13.41 51.52
N SER A 6 17.37 13.29 50.68
CA SER A 6 16.60 12.06 50.58
C SER A 6 16.49 11.67 49.11
N ILE A 7 17.34 10.72 48.72
CA ILE A 7 17.21 9.92 47.50
C ILE A 7 16.39 8.69 47.92
N ILE A 8 15.32 8.40 47.19
CA ILE A 8 14.85 7.07 46.74
C ILE A 8 13.51 7.32 46.04
N GLY A 9 13.38 6.83 44.79
CA GLY A 9 12.07 6.77 44.16
C GLY A 9 12.09 6.50 42.67
N ALA A 10 12.14 5.21 42.33
CA ALA A 10 11.85 4.62 41.03
C ALA A 10 12.84 4.89 39.88
N ILE A 11 13.69 3.89 39.63
CA ILE A 11 14.11 3.58 38.26
C ILE A 11 12.84 3.12 37.54
N GLY A 12 12.16 4.05 36.89
CA GLY A 12 11.27 3.71 35.80
C GLY A 12 12.15 3.18 34.67
N LEU A 13 12.19 1.86 34.53
CA LEU A 13 12.76 1.21 33.35
C LEU A 13 11.87 1.55 32.16
N THR A 14 12.01 2.74 31.58
CA THR A 14 11.47 2.96 30.24
C THR A 14 12.41 2.23 29.30
N THR A 15 11.99 1.05 28.89
CA THR A 15 12.54 0.36 27.74
C THR A 15 12.60 1.38 26.60
N ILE A 16 13.82 1.81 26.25
CA ILE A 16 14.07 2.44 24.98
C ILE A 16 13.73 1.35 23.97
N SER A 17 12.52 1.38 23.42
CA SER A 17 12.27 0.63 22.19
C SER A 17 13.09 1.35 21.14
N THR A 18 14.29 0.82 20.90
CA THR A 18 15.02 1.08 19.68
C THR A 18 14.06 0.66 18.58
N ARG A 19 13.27 1.60 18.05
CA ARG A 19 12.64 1.42 16.76
C ARG A 19 13.80 1.40 15.79
N THR A 20 14.37 0.21 15.58
CA THR A 20 15.15 -0.08 14.40
C THR A 20 14.20 0.29 13.26
N LEU A 21 14.41 1.46 12.67
CA LEU A 21 13.92 1.73 11.33
C LEU A 21 14.69 0.75 10.47
N ILE A 22 14.16 -0.47 10.37
CA ILE A 22 14.48 -1.36 9.29
C ILE A 22 13.91 -0.63 8.08
N SER A 23 14.73 0.24 7.49
CA SER A 23 14.64 0.49 6.07
C SER A 23 14.54 -0.90 5.46
N CYS A 24 13.41 -1.21 4.84
CA CYS A 24 13.28 -2.41 4.02
C CYS A 24 14.30 -2.26 2.89
N ASN A 25 15.54 -2.66 3.14
CA ASN A 25 16.49 -2.99 2.08
C ASN A 25 15.98 -4.27 1.46
N LYS A 26 14.95 -4.13 0.62
CA LYS A 26 14.58 -5.17 -0.31
C LYS A 26 15.54 -5.03 -1.49
N GLU A 27 16.64 -5.76 -1.42
CA GLU A 27 17.46 -6.05 -2.59
C GLU A 27 16.58 -6.84 -3.57
N ASN A 28 16.02 -6.14 -4.56
CA ASN A 28 15.32 -6.75 -5.69
C ASN A 28 16.37 -7.28 -6.65
N ASN A 29 16.85 -8.49 -6.36
CA ASN A 29 17.70 -9.25 -7.27
C ASN A 29 16.82 -9.95 -8.28
N ASN A 30 16.44 -9.25 -9.35
CA ASN A 30 16.01 -9.90 -10.59
C ASN A 30 16.39 -9.04 -11.81
N GLU A 31 17.64 -9.20 -12.25
CA GLU A 31 17.95 -9.12 -13.67
C GLU A 31 17.11 -10.16 -14.41
N ASN A 32 16.09 -9.71 -15.14
CA ASN A 32 15.81 -10.17 -16.49
C ASN A 32 14.75 -9.28 -17.14
N GLY A 33 15.15 -8.61 -18.22
CA GLY A 33 14.27 -7.80 -19.05
C GLY A 33 13.24 -8.67 -19.78
N GLU A 34 12.08 -8.83 -19.16
CA GLU A 34 10.81 -9.14 -19.81
C GLU A 34 9.72 -8.59 -18.89
N GLY A 35 8.86 -7.71 -19.39
CA GLY A 35 7.99 -6.84 -18.59
C GLY A 35 6.95 -7.59 -17.75
N ASP A 36 7.36 -8.07 -16.58
CA ASP A 36 6.49 -8.71 -15.59
C ASP A 36 5.58 -7.66 -14.94
N ASN A 37 4.38 -7.47 -15.52
CA ASN A 37 3.31 -6.66 -14.94
C ASN A 37 2.58 -7.43 -13.82
N LYS A 38 3.35 -8.18 -13.01
CA LYS A 38 2.83 -8.88 -11.85
C LYS A 38 2.52 -7.84 -10.76
N PRO A 39 1.33 -7.87 -10.17
CA PRO A 39 1.01 -6.95 -9.08
C PRO A 39 1.96 -7.12 -7.89
N GLN A 40 2.42 -6.01 -7.33
CA GLN A 40 3.23 -6.01 -6.10
C GLN A 40 2.37 -6.50 -4.93
N GLN A 41 2.95 -7.33 -4.07
CA GLN A 41 2.25 -7.79 -2.86
C GLN A 41 2.36 -6.72 -1.76
N PRO A 42 1.26 -6.44 -1.03
CA PRO A 42 1.31 -5.64 0.19
C PRO A 42 2.27 -6.24 1.24
N PRO A 43 2.79 -5.45 2.20
CA PRO A 43 3.54 -5.97 3.34
C PRO A 43 2.75 -7.04 4.10
N LYS A 44 3.45 -8.00 4.71
CA LYS A 44 2.84 -9.18 5.36
C LYS A 44 1.78 -8.82 6.41
N ASP A 45 2.01 -7.76 7.17
CA ASP A 45 1.14 -7.30 8.25
C ASP A 45 0.27 -6.11 7.82
N SER A 46 0.16 -5.88 6.50
CA SER A 46 -0.62 -4.79 5.94
C SER A 46 -2.12 -5.09 5.95
N ASN A 47 -2.91 -4.04 6.20
CA ASN A 47 -4.36 -4.05 5.98
C ASN A 47 -4.74 -4.01 4.49
N TRP A 48 -3.81 -3.66 3.60
CA TRP A 48 -4.02 -3.77 2.16
C TRP A 48 -3.99 -5.23 1.70
N LYS A 49 -4.95 -5.62 0.88
CA LYS A 49 -5.05 -6.95 0.25
C LYS A 49 -5.13 -6.82 -1.27
N LEU A 50 -4.26 -7.54 -1.98
CA LEU A 50 -4.34 -7.63 -3.44
C LEU A 50 -5.62 -8.37 -3.85
N ILE A 51 -6.33 -7.82 -4.83
CA ILE A 51 -7.51 -8.42 -5.43
C ILE A 51 -7.17 -8.96 -6.80
N THR A 52 -7.46 -10.24 -7.02
CA THR A 52 -7.22 -10.93 -8.30
C THR A 52 -8.51 -11.28 -9.02
N ASP A 53 -9.64 -11.39 -8.31
CA ASP A 53 -10.96 -11.60 -8.90
C ASP A 53 -11.66 -10.26 -9.14
N TYR A 54 -11.40 -9.69 -10.31
CA TYR A 54 -11.98 -8.41 -10.71
C TYR A 54 -13.47 -8.51 -11.05
N ASN A 55 -13.95 -9.70 -11.45
CA ASN A 55 -15.34 -9.89 -11.84
C ASN A 55 -16.27 -9.77 -10.64
N TRP A 56 -15.83 -10.26 -9.48
CA TRP A 56 -16.56 -10.12 -8.22
C TRP A 56 -16.91 -8.65 -7.92
N LEU A 57 -15.99 -7.71 -8.14
CA LEU A 57 -16.19 -6.29 -7.84
C LEU A 57 -17.25 -5.59 -8.70
N LYS A 58 -17.64 -6.17 -9.84
CA LYS A 58 -18.61 -5.51 -10.72
C LYS A 58 -19.98 -5.38 -10.07
N ASP A 59 -20.36 -6.40 -9.31
CA ASP A 59 -21.70 -6.57 -8.77
C ASP A 59 -21.75 -6.81 -7.24
N ASN A 60 -20.60 -6.86 -6.55
CA ASN A 60 -20.52 -7.11 -5.11
C ASN A 60 -20.00 -5.89 -4.33
N PHE A 61 -20.93 -5.08 -3.82
CA PHE A 61 -20.62 -3.89 -3.01
C PHE A 61 -20.37 -4.25 -1.55
N ASP A 62 -19.18 -3.96 -1.06
CA ASP A 62 -18.78 -4.23 0.33
C ASP A 62 -18.50 -2.97 1.16
N ASN A 63 -18.67 -1.78 0.57
CA ASN A 63 -18.38 -0.48 1.18
C ASN A 63 -16.93 -0.32 1.67
N LYS A 64 -15.99 -1.14 1.20
CA LYS A 64 -14.57 -1.02 1.55
C LYS A 64 -13.87 0.01 0.67
N TYR A 65 -12.71 0.47 1.14
CA TYR A 65 -11.83 1.32 0.34
C TYR A 65 -10.94 0.47 -0.54
N TYR A 66 -10.71 0.97 -1.74
CA TYR A 66 -9.86 0.35 -2.74
C TYR A 66 -8.92 1.39 -3.31
N PHE A 67 -7.79 0.92 -3.84
CA PHE A 67 -7.07 1.68 -4.84
C PHE A 67 -6.65 0.80 -6.01
N VAL A 68 -6.51 1.43 -7.16
CA VAL A 68 -6.08 0.80 -8.40
C VAL A 68 -4.92 1.58 -9.00
N ILE A 69 -4.00 0.86 -9.63
CA ILE A 69 -2.89 1.42 -10.39
C ILE A 69 -3.05 1.05 -11.86
N TRP A 70 -3.16 2.08 -12.70
CA TRP A 70 -3.27 1.92 -14.15
C TRP A 70 -2.37 2.91 -14.87
N LYS A 71 -2.15 2.66 -16.16
CA LYS A 71 -1.42 3.56 -17.05
C LYS A 71 -2.40 4.39 -17.86
N GLN A 72 -2.27 5.70 -17.80
CA GLN A 72 -3.14 6.60 -18.55
C GLN A 72 -2.79 6.55 -20.05
N SER A 73 -3.82 6.51 -20.90
CA SER A 73 -3.64 6.35 -22.34
C SER A 73 -2.90 7.52 -23.00
N TYR A 74 -3.07 8.74 -22.49
CA TYR A 74 -2.52 9.97 -23.06
C TYR A 74 -1.12 10.28 -22.53
N SER A 75 -0.98 10.51 -21.21
CA SER A 75 0.30 10.86 -20.59
C SER A 75 1.31 9.72 -20.61
N LYS A 76 0.84 8.47 -20.74
CA LYS A 76 1.63 7.25 -20.52
C LYS A 76 2.22 7.15 -19.11
N GLU A 77 1.82 8.02 -18.18
CA GLU A 77 2.18 7.90 -16.77
C GLU A 77 1.28 6.89 -16.07
N TRP A 78 1.82 6.30 -15.01
CA TRP A 78 1.06 5.49 -14.07
C TRP A 78 0.36 6.40 -13.06
N GLU A 79 -0.88 6.06 -12.77
CA GLU A 79 -1.74 6.78 -11.85
C GLU A 79 -2.30 5.82 -10.80
N ILE A 80 -2.52 6.35 -9.61
CA ILE A 80 -3.23 5.69 -8.53
C ILE A 80 -4.56 6.37 -8.30
N MET A 81 -5.64 5.60 -8.22
CA MET A 81 -6.94 6.12 -7.84
C MET A 81 -7.50 5.36 -6.65
N LYS A 82 -7.76 6.08 -5.55
CA LYS A 82 -8.46 5.58 -4.37
C LYS A 82 -9.96 5.81 -4.51
N PHE A 83 -10.78 4.83 -4.16
CA PHE A 83 -12.24 4.95 -4.18
C PHE A 83 -12.88 4.07 -3.10
N LYS A 84 -14.12 4.40 -2.72
CA LYS A 84 -14.96 3.54 -1.88
C LYS A 84 -15.88 2.71 -2.75
N HIS A 85 -15.97 1.41 -2.51
CA HIS A 85 -16.82 0.52 -3.30
C HIS A 85 -18.25 0.46 -2.76
N ASN A 86 -18.93 1.62 -2.83
CA ASN A 86 -20.33 1.79 -2.43
C ASN A 86 -21.28 1.97 -3.64
N ILE A 87 -20.72 2.09 -4.84
CA ILE A 87 -21.44 2.23 -6.11
C ILE A 87 -20.81 1.31 -7.16
N ARG A 88 -21.55 1.06 -8.24
CA ARG A 88 -21.04 0.34 -9.42
C ARG A 88 -19.75 0.99 -9.90
N TYR A 89 -18.68 0.21 -9.87
CA TYR A 89 -17.37 0.60 -10.38
C TYR A 89 -17.18 -0.06 -11.75
N ASP A 90 -17.66 0.60 -12.81
CA ASP A 90 -17.65 0.07 -14.19
C ASP A 90 -16.35 0.40 -14.93
N MET A 91 -15.21 0.14 -14.27
CA MET A 91 -13.94 0.25 -14.96
C MET A 91 -13.67 -1.02 -15.74
N LYS A 92 -13.35 -0.89 -17.04
CA LYS A 92 -12.97 -1.99 -17.92
C LYS A 92 -11.57 -2.53 -17.60
N ILE A 93 -11.37 -3.05 -16.39
CA ILE A 93 -10.08 -3.58 -15.90
C ILE A 93 -9.47 -4.56 -16.90
N GLU A 94 -10.28 -5.45 -17.49
CA GLU A 94 -9.84 -6.38 -18.53
C GLU A 94 -9.18 -5.67 -19.73
N SER A 95 -9.69 -4.51 -20.14
CA SER A 95 -9.10 -3.73 -21.23
C SER A 95 -7.73 -3.17 -20.84
N TYR A 96 -7.58 -2.72 -19.60
CA TYR A 96 -6.29 -2.24 -19.10
C TYR A 96 -5.27 -3.38 -18.96
N ILE A 97 -5.71 -4.57 -18.52
CA ILE A 97 -4.88 -5.77 -18.48
C ILE A 97 -4.40 -6.14 -19.88
N LYS A 98 -5.31 -6.23 -20.86
CA LYS A 98 -4.97 -6.55 -22.27
C LYS A 98 -3.97 -5.55 -22.88
N ASN A 99 -4.07 -4.28 -22.49
CA ASN A 99 -3.19 -3.21 -22.98
C ASN A 99 -1.90 -3.06 -22.19
N ASN A 100 -1.63 -3.94 -21.22
CA ASN A 100 -0.48 -3.85 -20.31
C ASN A 100 -0.41 -2.50 -19.55
N SER A 101 -1.59 -1.96 -19.24
CA SER A 101 -1.81 -0.67 -18.59
C SER A 101 -2.45 -0.84 -17.21
N PHE A 102 -2.30 -2.02 -16.59
CA PHE A 102 -2.83 -2.35 -15.28
C PHE A 102 -1.74 -2.96 -14.41
N LYS A 103 -1.57 -2.46 -13.19
CA LYS A 103 -0.56 -2.96 -12.24
C LYS A 103 -1.15 -3.65 -11.03
N GLY A 104 -2.34 -3.27 -10.59
CA GLY A 104 -2.97 -3.95 -9.46
C GLY A 104 -4.18 -3.21 -8.92
N LEU A 105 -4.98 -3.95 -8.17
CA LEU A 105 -6.14 -3.49 -7.45
C LEU A 105 -6.09 -4.04 -6.05
N TYR A 106 -6.29 -3.17 -5.07
CA TYR A 106 -6.07 -3.49 -3.68
C TYR A 106 -7.24 -3.01 -2.85
N ARG A 107 -7.61 -3.80 -1.85
CA ARG A 107 -8.69 -3.53 -0.90
C ARG A 107 -8.12 -3.25 0.47
N TRP A 108 -8.70 -2.29 1.17
CA TRP A 108 -8.41 -2.00 2.56
C TRP A 108 -9.30 -2.83 3.48
N ASP A 109 -8.68 -3.62 4.35
CA ASP A 109 -9.36 -4.41 5.39
C ASP A 109 -9.18 -3.84 6.81
N GLY A 110 -8.52 -2.68 6.94
CA GLY A 110 -8.36 -2.00 8.22
C GLY A 110 -9.56 -1.12 8.60
N ASP A 111 -9.47 -0.48 9.76
CA ASP A 111 -10.50 0.42 10.25
C ASP A 111 -10.40 1.81 9.62
N GLY A 112 -11.54 2.42 9.31
CA GLY A 112 -11.62 3.79 8.78
C GLY A 112 -11.16 3.94 7.32
N GLU A 113 -10.96 5.20 6.92
CA GLU A 113 -10.46 5.53 5.58
C GLU A 113 -8.93 5.52 5.55
N PRO A 114 -8.29 4.74 4.67
CA PRO A 114 -6.84 4.70 4.58
C PRO A 114 -6.28 5.93 3.86
N GLN A 115 -5.00 6.19 4.12
CA GLN A 115 -4.21 7.06 3.26
C GLN A 115 -4.01 6.42 1.87
N THR A 116 -3.71 7.23 0.87
CA THR A 116 -3.43 6.73 -0.48
C THR A 116 -1.95 6.35 -0.60
N PRO A 117 -1.60 5.12 -1.02
CA PRO A 117 -0.22 4.74 -1.30
C PRO A 117 0.47 5.69 -2.29
N THR A 118 1.80 5.71 -2.26
CA THR A 118 2.61 6.50 -3.21
C THR A 118 3.20 5.58 -4.26
N ILE A 119 3.10 6.01 -5.52
CA ILE A 119 3.67 5.27 -6.67
C ILE A 119 4.73 6.11 -7.38
N GLU A 120 5.71 5.45 -7.98
CA GLU A 120 6.60 6.06 -8.97
C GLU A 120 5.87 6.13 -10.32
N LYS A 121 5.78 7.33 -10.92
CA LYS A 121 4.90 7.61 -12.06
C LYS A 121 5.34 6.97 -13.37
N ASN A 122 6.62 6.67 -13.57
CA ASN A 122 7.14 6.08 -14.80
C ASN A 122 6.96 4.55 -14.83
N THR A 123 6.98 3.91 -13.67
CA THR A 123 6.99 2.45 -13.50
C THR A 123 5.70 1.90 -12.92
N GLY A 124 4.96 2.71 -12.15
CA GLY A 124 3.77 2.29 -11.41
C GLY A 124 4.09 1.48 -10.16
N GLU A 125 5.36 1.46 -9.74
CA GLU A 125 5.78 0.77 -8.52
C GLU A 125 5.34 1.55 -7.29
N ILE A 126 4.74 0.83 -6.34
CA ILE A 126 4.40 1.33 -5.02
C ILE A 126 5.70 1.49 -4.22
N THR A 127 5.96 2.73 -3.82
CA THR A 127 7.14 3.12 -3.03
C THR A 127 6.83 3.26 -1.54
N ASP A 128 5.56 3.49 -1.20
CA ASP A 128 5.06 3.59 0.17
C ASP A 128 3.59 3.17 0.22
N TRP A 129 3.26 2.20 1.07
CA TRP A 129 1.91 1.64 1.20
C TRP A 129 0.96 2.50 2.05
N LYS A 130 1.47 3.49 2.81
CA LYS A 130 0.70 4.44 3.63
C LYS A 130 -0.55 3.84 4.27
N GLU A 131 -0.34 3.19 5.42
CA GLU A 131 -1.39 2.57 6.24
C GLU A 131 -1.91 3.52 7.32
#